data_AF-A0A6A0HC48-F1
#
_entry.id   AF-A0A6A0HC48-F1
#
_cell.length_a   1.000
_cell.length_b   1.000
_cell.length_c   1.000
_cell.angle_alpha   90.00
_cell.angle_beta   90.00
_cell.angle_gamma   90.00
#
_symmetry.space_group_name_H-M   'P 1'
#
loop_
_entity.id
_entity.type
_entity.pdbx_description
1 polymer ?
#
loop_
_entity_poly.entity_id
_entity_poly.type
_entity_poly.pdbx_seq_one_letter_code
_entity_poly.pdbx_strand_id
1 'polypeptide(L)'
;MAPVEGPVAPNPSDEKKNVIGFIYPPPEVRNIVDKTASFVARNGVEFESRIRINEQNNPKFNFLNPGDPYHAYYQHKVQDCRAGKPLPIMYWINLRIRKDP
;
A
#
# COMPACT_ATOMS: atom_id res chain seq x y z
N MET A 1 -21.27 45.50 -15.13
CA MET A 1 -21.73 44.69 -13.98
C MET A 1 -21.27 43.27 -14.24
N ALA A 2 -20.08 42.88 -13.77
CA ALA A 2 -19.53 41.54 -13.95
C ALA A 2 -19.89 40.68 -12.73
N PRO A 3 -20.20 39.39 -12.89
CA PRO A 3 -20.37 38.49 -11.74
C PRO A 3 -18.99 38.15 -11.17
N VAL A 4 -18.81 38.38 -9.88
CA VAL A 4 -17.64 37.94 -9.12
C VAL A 4 -17.84 36.47 -8.75
N GLU A 5 -17.34 35.58 -9.58
CA GLU A 5 -17.23 34.15 -9.23
C GLU A 5 -16.11 34.02 -8.19
N GLY A 6 -16.49 33.62 -6.97
CA GLY A 6 -15.55 33.42 -5.85
C GLY A 6 -14.55 32.30 -6.13
N PRO A 7 -13.48 32.17 -5.32
CA PRO A 7 -12.51 31.10 -5.47
C PRO A 7 -13.19 29.76 -5.22
N VAL A 8 -13.40 29.00 -6.29
CA VAL A 8 -13.79 27.59 -6.23
C VAL A 8 -12.72 26.86 -5.43
N ALA A 9 -13.03 26.50 -4.20
CA ALA A 9 -12.17 25.65 -3.39
C ALA A 9 -11.95 24.33 -4.15
N PRO A 10 -10.71 23.83 -4.30
CA PRO A 10 -10.52 22.53 -4.91
C PRO A 10 -11.17 21.47 -4.01
N ASN A 11 -12.24 20.88 -4.54
CA ASN A 11 -12.96 19.78 -3.93
C ASN A 11 -11.95 18.70 -3.50
N PRO A 12 -11.86 18.30 -2.22
CA PRO A 12 -10.96 17.22 -1.78
C PRO A 12 -11.45 15.81 -2.19
N SER A 13 -12.26 15.72 -3.24
CA SER A 13 -12.91 14.47 -3.68
C SER A 13 -12.23 13.78 -4.87
N ASP A 14 -11.18 14.39 -5.43
CA ASP A 14 -10.38 13.85 -6.54
C ASP A 14 -9.15 13.04 -6.08
N GLU A 15 -9.23 12.33 -4.94
CA GLU A 15 -8.29 11.24 -4.62
C GLU A 15 -9.00 9.87 -4.60
N LYS A 16 -10.03 9.71 -5.42
CA LYS A 16 -10.31 8.40 -6.05
C LYS A 16 -9.62 8.36 -7.40
N LYS A 17 -8.30 8.56 -7.40
CA LYS A 17 -7.48 8.15 -8.54
C LYS A 17 -7.48 6.62 -8.58
N ASN A 18 -8.54 6.08 -9.15
CA ASN A 18 -8.49 4.83 -9.90
C ASN A 18 -7.43 5.03 -10.99
N VAL A 19 -6.18 4.76 -10.65
CA VAL A 19 -5.05 4.54 -11.56
C VAL A 19 -4.27 3.48 -10.81
N ILE A 20 -4.02 2.27 -11.28
CA ILE A 20 -3.52 1.81 -12.59
C ILE A 20 -3.93 0.32 -12.68
N GLY A 21 -3.87 -0.33 -13.85
CA GLY A 21 -4.05 -1.78 -14.00
C GLY A 21 -3.04 -2.61 -13.21
N PHE A 22 -3.21 -2.70 -11.89
CA PHE A 22 -2.41 -3.54 -11.03
C PHE A 22 -2.95 -4.96 -11.15
N ILE A 23 -2.08 -5.89 -11.54
CA ILE A 23 -2.42 -7.31 -11.47
C ILE A 23 -2.56 -7.64 -9.99
N TYR A 24 -3.71 -8.20 -9.63
CA TYR A 24 -3.98 -8.57 -8.26
C TYR A 24 -3.27 -9.90 -7.95
N PRO A 25 -2.28 -9.92 -7.04
CA PRO A 25 -1.58 -11.15 -6.72
C PRO A 25 -2.50 -12.16 -6.01
N PRO A 26 -2.21 -13.47 -6.10
CA PRO A 26 -2.94 -14.49 -5.36
C PRO A 26 -2.92 -14.21 -3.84
N PRO A 27 -3.90 -14.73 -3.07
CA PRO A 27 -4.08 -14.39 -1.65
C PRO A 27 -2.84 -14.66 -0.80
N GLU A 28 -2.07 -15.71 -1.12
CA GLU A 28 -0.81 -16.01 -0.45
C GLU A 28 0.23 -14.90 -0.65
N VAL A 29 0.45 -14.46 -1.89
CA VAL A 29 1.39 -13.37 -2.20
C VAL A 29 0.89 -12.05 -1.62
N ARG A 30 -0.42 -11.80 -1.66
CA ARG A 30 -1.01 -10.59 -1.07
C ARG A 30 -0.69 -10.44 0.42
N ASN A 31 -0.78 -11.53 1.18
CA ASN A 31 -0.43 -11.55 2.60
C ASN A 31 1.05 -11.23 2.84
N ILE A 32 1.93 -11.72 1.97
CA ILE A 32 3.38 -11.45 2.06
C ILE A 32 3.65 -9.99 1.69
N VAL A 33 3.05 -9.50 0.60
CA VAL A 33 3.13 -8.09 0.17
C VAL A 33 2.70 -7.15 1.28
N ASP A 34 1.55 -7.38 1.92
CA ASP A 34 1.01 -6.49 2.94
C ASP A 34 1.91 -6.46 4.20
N LYS A 35 2.41 -7.63 4.62
CA LYS A 35 3.41 -7.72 5.70
C LYS A 35 4.68 -6.96 5.32
N THR A 36 5.30 -7.30 4.20
CA THR A 36 6.55 -6.68 3.75
C THR A 36 6.38 -5.17 3.59
N ALA A 37 5.28 -4.72 3.01
CA ALA A 37 4.97 -3.30 2.87
C ALA A 37 4.90 -2.59 4.22
N SER A 38 4.23 -3.18 5.21
CA SER A 38 4.21 -2.63 6.57
C SER A 38 5.60 -2.60 7.21
N PHE A 39 6.44 -3.62 6.97
CA PHE A 39 7.81 -3.64 7.48
C PHE A 39 8.68 -2.58 6.82
N VAL A 40 8.64 -2.46 5.50
CA VAL A 40 9.42 -1.49 4.71
C VAL A 40 8.94 -0.05 4.94
N ALA A 41 7.64 0.13 5.18
CA ALA A 41 7.09 1.43 5.54
C ALA A 41 7.66 1.93 6.88
N ARG A 42 7.84 1.04 7.87
CA ARG A 42 8.35 1.37 9.21
C ARG A 42 9.89 1.40 9.29
N ASN A 43 10.56 0.46 8.64
CA ASN A 43 12.01 0.27 8.74
C ASN A 43 12.79 0.97 7.60
N GLY A 44 12.10 1.45 6.57
CA GLY A 44 12.71 2.11 5.42
C GLY A 44 13.14 1.14 4.31
N VAL A 45 13.74 1.72 3.26
CA VAL A 45 14.09 1.02 2.01
C VAL A 45 15.23 0.03 2.19
N GLU A 46 16.05 0.18 3.24
CA GLU A 46 17.15 -0.74 3.53
C GLU A 46 16.64 -2.16 3.81
N PHE A 47 15.49 -2.27 4.47
CA PHE A 47 14.86 -3.56 4.75
C PHE A 47 14.38 -4.23 3.46
N GLU A 48 13.83 -3.44 2.53
CA GLU A 48 13.44 -3.93 1.21
C GLU A 48 14.63 -4.54 0.46
N SER A 49 15.76 -3.82 0.42
CA SER A 49 17.00 -4.32 -0.20
C SER A 49 17.48 -5.62 0.43
N ARG A 50 17.42 -5.74 1.76
CA ARG A 50 17.80 -6.97 2.46
C ARG A 50 16.90 -8.15 2.09
N ILE A 51 15.58 -7.96 2.09
CA ILE A 51 14.64 -9.02 1.68
C ILE A 51 14.87 -9.39 0.22
N ARG A 52 15.08 -8.40 -0.65
CA ARG A 52 15.33 -8.63 -2.07
C ARG A 52 16.55 -9.51 -2.31
N ILE A 53 17.63 -9.31 -1.55
CA ILE A 53 18.84 -10.15 -1.63
C ILE A 53 18.59 -11.54 -1.02
N ASN A 54 17.98 -11.60 0.17
CA ASN A 54 17.78 -12.86 0.89
C ASN A 54 16.77 -13.79 0.18
N GLU A 55 15.72 -13.21 -0.38
CA GLU A 55 14.60 -13.92 -1.02
C GLU A 55 14.64 -13.83 -2.55
N GLN A 56 15.77 -13.47 -3.16
CA GLN A 56 15.88 -13.34 -4.63
C GLN A 56 15.56 -14.63 -5.38
N ASN A 57 15.73 -15.79 -4.74
CA ASN A 57 15.44 -17.10 -5.32
C ASN A 57 14.01 -17.58 -5.00
N ASN A 58 13.24 -16.82 -4.21
CA ASN A 58 11.90 -17.19 -3.79
C ASN A 58 10.86 -16.49 -4.67
N PRO A 59 10.09 -17.23 -5.49
CA PRO A 59 9.11 -16.63 -6.39
C PRO A 59 8.01 -15.87 -5.64
N LYS A 60 7.82 -16.16 -4.35
CA LYS A 60 6.86 -15.44 -3.50
C LYS A 60 7.26 -13.99 -3.24
N PHE A 61 8.54 -13.64 -3.39
CA PHE A 61 9.08 -12.29 -3.23
C PHE A 61 9.43 -11.61 -4.56
N ASN A 62 9.07 -12.21 -5.69
CA ASN A 62 9.30 -11.60 -7.01
C ASN A 62 8.66 -10.21 -7.14
N PHE A 63 7.57 -9.94 -6.41
CA PHE A 63 6.95 -8.61 -6.35
C PHE A 63 7.89 -7.49 -5.86
N LEU A 64 9.00 -7.81 -5.18
CA LEU A 64 10.02 -6.82 -4.81
C LEU A 64 10.86 -6.37 -6.01
N ASN A 65 10.86 -7.14 -7.10
CA ASN A 65 11.58 -6.77 -8.30
C ASN A 65 10.74 -5.81 -9.15
N PRO A 66 11.32 -4.70 -9.64
CA PRO A 66 10.59 -3.73 -10.45
C PRO A 66 10.16 -4.26 -11.83
N GLY A 67 10.69 -5.41 -12.25
CA GLY A 67 10.26 -6.11 -13.47
C GLY A 67 9.03 -7.01 -13.28
N ASP A 68 8.55 -7.20 -12.06
CA ASP A 68 7.40 -8.04 -11.77
C ASP A 68 6.09 -7.22 -11.84
N PRO A 69 5.01 -7.75 -12.44
CA PRO A 69 3.75 -7.03 -12.54
C PRO A 69 3.08 -6.74 -11.19
N TYR A 70 3.40 -7.49 -10.13
CA TYR A 70 2.89 -7.25 -8.79
C TYR A 70 3.66 -6.16 -8.04
N HIS A 71 4.79 -5.68 -8.57
CA HIS A 71 5.58 -4.63 -7.96
C HIS A 71 4.79 -3.34 -7.73
N ALA A 72 3.97 -2.97 -8.69
CA ALA A 72 3.13 -1.79 -8.60
C ALA A 72 2.11 -1.89 -7.45
N TYR A 73 1.55 -3.09 -7.20
CA TYR A 73 0.67 -3.34 -6.06
C TYR A 73 1.44 -3.25 -4.72
N TYR A 74 2.66 -3.77 -4.67
CA TYR A 74 3.54 -3.66 -3.50
C TYR A 74 3.89 -2.20 -3.19
N GLN A 75 4.32 -1.40 -4.19
CA GLN A 75 4.67 0.00 -3.98
C GLN A 75 3.47 0.81 -3.47
N HIS A 76 2.30 0.60 -4.04
CA HIS A 76 1.07 1.20 -3.53
C HIS A 76 0.84 0.85 -2.06
N LYS A 77 1.03 -0.41 -1.66
CA LYS A 77 0.89 -0.85 -0.27
C LYS A 77 1.92 -0.23 0.67
N VAL A 78 3.18 -0.12 0.26
CA VAL A 78 4.22 0.55 1.05
C VAL A 78 3.83 2.01 1.27
N GLN A 79 3.35 2.68 0.22
CA GLN A 79 2.93 4.07 0.29
C GLN A 79 1.71 4.27 1.19
N ASP A 80 0.72 3.38 1.14
CA ASP A 80 -0.45 3.39 2.01
C ASP A 80 -0.05 3.23 3.48
N CYS A 81 0.86 2.28 3.78
CA CYS A 81 1.41 2.09 5.12
C CYS A 81 2.27 3.27 5.60
N ARG A 82 3.05 3.90 4.71
CA ARG A 82 3.87 5.09 5.04
C ARG A 82 3.03 6.34 5.27
N ALA A 83 1.93 6.50 4.54
CA ALA A 83 1.02 7.62 4.67
C ALA A 83 0.20 7.59 5.97
N GLY A 84 0.38 6.56 6.81
CA GLY A 84 -0.36 6.41 8.05
C GLY A 84 -1.85 6.18 7.84
N LYS A 85 -2.28 5.84 6.61
CA LYS A 85 -3.65 5.41 6.32
C LYS A 85 -3.82 4.04 6.99
N PRO A 86 -4.59 3.93 8.10
CA PRO A 86 -4.87 2.61 8.66
C PRO A 86 -5.59 1.80 7.59
N LEU A 87 -5.26 0.50 7.51
CA LEU A 87 -5.93 -0.46 6.61
C LEU A 87 -7.44 -0.19 6.58
N PRO A 88 -8.11 -0.27 5.42
CA PRO A 88 -9.52 0.08 5.28
C PRO A 88 -10.31 -0.55 6.43
N ILE A 89 -11.16 0.27 7.05
CA ILE A 89 -11.94 0.07 8.28
C ILE A 89 -12.66 -1.29 8.45
N MET A 90 -12.64 -2.15 7.45
CA MET A 90 -13.16 -3.53 7.50
C MET A 90 -12.24 -4.54 8.22
N TYR A 91 -10.93 -4.27 8.37
CA TYR A 91 -10.03 -5.19 9.09
C TYR A 91 -9.82 -4.85 10.58
N TRP A 92 -10.26 -3.68 11.05
CA TRP A 92 -10.05 -3.23 12.44
C TRP A 92 -11.13 -3.69 13.42
N ILE A 93 -12.29 -4.14 12.93
CA ILE A 93 -13.38 -4.63 13.79
C ILE A 93 -13.03 -6.01 14.38
N ASN A 94 -12.26 -6.83 13.66
CA ASN A 94 -11.85 -8.15 14.16
C ASN A 94 -10.66 -8.14 15.13
N LEU A 95 -9.90 -7.03 15.23
CA LEU A 95 -8.68 -6.98 16.06
C LEU A 95 -8.85 -6.18 17.36
N ARG A 96 -9.97 -5.47 17.56
CA ARG A 96 -10.21 -4.66 18.78
C ARG A 96 -10.95 -5.38 19.91
N ILE A 97 -11.21 -6.69 19.77
CA ILE A 97 -11.96 -7.51 20.77
C ILE A 97 -11.08 -8.61 21.40
N ARG A 98 -9.75 -8.44 21.48
CA ARG A 98 -8.90 -9.42 22.19
C ARG A 98 -7.76 -8.81 23.00
N LYS A 99 -8.02 -7.72 23.73
CA LYS A 99 -7.08 -7.33 24.79
C LYS A 99 -7.70 -6.47 25.88
N ASP A 100 -8.60 -7.06 26.67
CA ASP A 100 -8.86 -6.78 28.09
C ASP A 100 -9.57 -8.06 28.64
N PRO A 101 -9.38 -8.50 29.90
CA PRO A 101 -8.97 -7.77 31.10
C PRO A 101 -7.50 -7.87 31.48
#